data_AF-J2XIT6-F1
#
_entry.id   AF-J2XIT6-F1
#
_cell.length_a   1.000
_cell.length_b   1.000
_cell.length_c   1.000
_cell.angle_alpha   90.00
_cell.angle_beta   90.00
_cell.angle_gamma   90.00
#
_symmetry.space_group_name_H-M   'P 1'
#
loop_
_entity.id
_entity.type
_entity.pdbx_description
1 polymer ?
#
loop_
_entity_poly.entity_id
_entity_poly.type
_entity_poly.pdbx_seq_one_letter_code
_entity_poly.pdbx_strand_id
1 'polypeptide(L)'
;MESKEQQLMELLGLTARSLTHLTASMTSMSFELLRSDDQVTRDAGRRMIDRMVTISAGLDEHWRLIGELTGVNGTHGPVEPLQEIQLHTPPRLPSS
;
A
#
# COMPACT_ATOMS: atom_id res chain seq x y z
N MET A 1 -33.04 11.38 4.47
CA MET A 1 -31.94 11.65 3.52
C MET A 1 -30.58 11.27 4.10
N GLU A 2 -30.36 11.42 5.42
CA GLU A 2 -29.11 11.04 6.12
C GLU A 2 -28.60 9.62 5.86
N SER A 3 -29.46 8.61 5.72
CA SER A 3 -29.02 7.22 5.48
C SER A 3 -28.23 7.02 4.18
N LYS A 4 -28.56 7.76 3.11
CA LYS A 4 -27.87 7.62 1.83
C LYS A 4 -26.51 8.31 1.83
N GLU A 5 -26.42 9.50 2.44
CA GLU A 5 -25.14 10.19 2.62
C GLU A 5 -24.18 9.36 3.48
N GLN A 6 -24.69 8.71 4.54
CA GLN A 6 -23.87 7.85 5.37
C GLN A 6 -23.34 6.61 4.64
N GLN A 7 -24.19 5.96 3.82
CA GLN A 7 -23.76 4.86 2.96
C GLN A 7 -22.71 5.28 1.92
N LEU A 8 -22.85 6.49 1.35
CA LEU A 8 -21.87 7.02 0.40
C LEU A 8 -20.53 7.33 1.07
N MET A 9 -20.55 7.88 2.28
CA MET A 9 -19.33 8.11 3.07
C MET A 9 -18.62 6.80 3.43
N GLU A 10 -19.38 5.77 3.81
CA GLU A 10 -18.84 4.44 4.09
C GLU A 10 -18.21 3.81 2.85
N LEU A 11 -18.90 3.83 1.71
CA LEU A 11 -18.39 3.32 0.44
C LEU A 11 -17.12 4.07 0.00
N LEU A 12 -17.09 5.38 0.18
CA LEU A 12 -15.92 6.20 -0.13
C LEU A 12 -14.70 5.79 0.72
N GLY A 13 -14.90 5.61 2.03
CA GLY A 13 -13.84 5.14 2.94
C GLY A 13 -13.34 3.73 2.60
N LEU A 14 -14.25 2.80 2.26
CA LEU A 14 -13.89 1.45 1.82
C LEU A 14 -13.12 1.45 0.50
N THR A 15 -13.50 2.34 -0.43
CA THR A 15 -12.83 2.49 -1.73
C THR A 15 -11.42 3.04 -1.54
N ALA A 16 -11.24 4.11 -0.75
CA ALA A 16 -9.92 4.67 -0.45
C ALA A 16 -8.98 3.63 0.21
N ARG A 17 -9.51 2.83 1.13
CA ARG A 17 -8.76 1.72 1.75
C ARG A 17 -8.39 0.63 0.75
N SER A 18 -9.32 0.21 -0.10
CA SER A 18 -9.03 -0.77 -1.15
C SER A 18 -7.94 -0.28 -2.11
N LEU A 19 -7.98 1.00 -2.50
CA LEU A 19 -6.94 1.62 -3.32
C LEU A 19 -5.57 1.66 -2.62
N THR A 20 -5.56 1.91 -1.31
CA THR A 20 -4.33 1.88 -0.50
C THR A 20 -3.70 0.47 -0.52
N HIS A 21 -4.50 -0.58 -0.28
CA HIS A 21 -4.03 -1.96 -0.32
C HIS A 21 -3.55 -2.40 -1.72
N LEU A 22 -4.24 -1.96 -2.77
CA LEU A 22 -3.82 -2.23 -4.15
C LEU A 22 -2.49 -1.55 -4.47
N THR A 23 -2.32 -0.29 -4.05
CA THR A 23 -1.07 0.46 -4.23
C THR A 23 0.09 -0.25 -3.53
N ALA A 24 -0.11 -0.70 -2.28
CA ALA A 24 0.90 -1.46 -1.54
C ALA A 24 1.23 -2.79 -2.24
N SER A 25 0.22 -3.56 -2.64
CA SER A 25 0.39 -4.85 -3.33
C SER A 25 1.13 -4.70 -4.67
N MET A 26 0.78 -3.70 -5.47
CA MET A 26 1.45 -3.41 -6.74
C MET A 26 2.89 -2.95 -6.53
N THR A 27 3.15 -2.17 -5.48
CA THR A 27 4.52 -1.75 -5.14
C THR A 27 5.38 -2.95 -4.76
N SER A 28 4.87 -3.84 -3.90
CA SER A 28 5.55 -5.09 -3.52
C SER A 28 5.87 -5.97 -4.73
N MET A 29 4.88 -6.21 -5.60
CA MET A 29 5.09 -6.97 -6.83
C MET A 29 6.13 -6.30 -7.74
N SER A 30 6.16 -4.97 -7.80
CA SER A 30 7.15 -4.24 -8.59
C SER A 30 8.56 -4.39 -8.04
N PHE A 31 8.74 -4.52 -6.73
CA PHE A 31 10.02 -4.87 -6.13
C PHE A 31 10.47 -6.29 -6.49
N GLU A 32 9.53 -7.24 -6.61
CA GLU A 32 9.86 -8.58 -7.10
C GLU A 32 10.37 -8.55 -8.54
N LEU A 33 9.79 -7.73 -9.41
CA LEU A 33 10.24 -7.55 -10.80
C LEU A 33 11.68 -7.04 -10.89
N LEU A 34 12.18 -6.27 -9.91
CA LEU A 34 13.57 -5.80 -9.89
C LEU A 34 14.58 -6.94 -9.76
N ARG A 35 14.15 -8.12 -9.29
CA ARG A 35 14.99 -9.31 -9.15
C ARG A 35 15.09 -10.13 -10.43
N SER A 36 14.38 -9.77 -11.50
CA SER A 36 14.44 -10.44 -12.80
C SER A 36 15.80 -10.24 -13.46
N ASP A 37 16.30 -11.24 -14.17
CA ASP A 37 17.50 -11.13 -15.01
C ASP A 37 17.27 -10.34 -16.30
N ASP A 38 16.01 -10.24 -16.75
CA ASP A 38 15.62 -9.46 -17.91
C ASP A 38 15.59 -7.94 -17.60
N GLN A 39 16.38 -7.16 -18.36
CA GLN A 39 16.50 -5.72 -18.18
C GLN A 39 15.16 -5.00 -18.39
N VAL A 40 14.36 -5.42 -19.38
CA VAL A 40 13.06 -4.79 -19.69
C VAL A 40 12.11 -4.95 -18.50
N THR A 41 12.11 -6.13 -17.88
CA THR A 41 11.32 -6.44 -16.68
C THR A 41 11.73 -5.58 -15.49
N ARG A 42 13.04 -5.44 -15.22
CA ARG A 42 13.52 -4.56 -14.14
C ARG A 42 13.12 -3.11 -14.36
N ASP A 43 13.27 -2.61 -15.59
CA ASP A 43 12.91 -1.23 -15.94
C ASP A 43 11.40 -1.00 -15.82
N ALA A 44 10.58 -2.01 -16.14
CA ALA A 44 9.15 -1.97 -15.92
C ALA A 44 8.80 -1.90 -14.42
N GLY A 45 9.44 -2.72 -13.58
CA GLY A 45 9.30 -2.68 -12.13
C GLY A 45 9.66 -1.31 -11.55
N ARG A 46 10.78 -0.71 -11.98
CA ARG A 46 11.21 0.61 -11.50
C ARG A 46 10.22 1.71 -11.86
N ARG A 47 9.76 1.75 -13.11
CA ARG A 47 8.72 2.70 -13.54
C ARG A 47 7.42 2.52 -12.78
N MET A 48 7.07 1.29 -12.42
CA MET A 48 5.86 1.02 -11.65
C MET A 48 5.99 1.56 -10.21
N ILE A 49 7.15 1.39 -9.56
CA ILE A 49 7.41 1.96 -8.24
C ILE A 49 7.27 3.50 -8.27
N ASP A 50 7.89 4.17 -9.25
CA ASP A 50 7.80 5.63 -9.39
C ASP A 50 6.34 6.11 -9.55
N ARG A 51 5.53 5.34 -10.28
CA ARG A 51 4.09 5.60 -10.43
C ARG A 51 3.33 5.38 -9.13
N MET A 52 3.63 4.31 -8.39
CA MET A 52 2.98 4.03 -7.12
C MET A 52 3.28 5.09 -6.07
N VAL A 53 4.49 5.66 -6.04
CA VAL A 53 4.83 6.82 -5.17
C VAL A 53 3.89 7.99 -5.47
N THR A 54 3.72 8.33 -6.75
CA THR A 54 2.82 9.42 -7.16
C THR A 54 1.37 9.13 -6.78
N ILE A 55 0.89 7.90 -6.99
CA ILE A 55 -0.47 7.49 -6.62
C ILE A 55 -0.67 7.52 -5.12
N SER A 56 0.30 7.08 -4.32
CA SER A 56 0.23 7.08 -2.86
C SER A 56 0.05 8.49 -2.30
N ALA A 57 0.78 9.48 -2.83
CA ALA A 57 0.62 10.88 -2.42
C ALA A 57 -0.78 11.43 -2.73
N GLY A 58 -1.39 11.04 -3.85
CA GLY A 58 -2.77 11.39 -4.17
C GLY A 58 -3.79 10.72 -3.24
N LEU A 59 -3.52 9.48 -2.83
CA LEU A 59 -4.37 8.76 -1.86
C LEU A 59 -4.28 9.36 -0.46
N ASP A 60 -3.12 9.85 -0.03
CA ASP A 60 -2.96 10.56 1.24
C ASP A 60 -3.85 11.82 1.30
N GLU A 61 -3.92 12.57 0.20
CA GLU A 61 -4.82 13.71 0.07
C GLU A 61 -6.31 13.29 0.07
N HIS A 62 -6.65 12.18 -0.58
CA HIS A 62 -8.01 11.62 -0.51
C HIS A 62 -8.39 11.27 0.93
N TRP A 63 -7.48 10.68 1.71
CA TRP A 63 -7.70 10.38 3.11
C TRP A 63 -7.92 11.63 3.96
N ARG A 64 -7.15 12.69 3.71
CA ARG A 64 -7.34 13.99 4.37
C ARG A 64 -8.76 14.52 4.13
N LEU A 65 -9.21 14.55 2.88
CA LEU A 65 -10.54 15.03 2.50
C LEU A 65 -11.67 14.16 3.06
N ILE A 66 -11.50 12.84 3.08
CA ILE A 66 -12.48 11.92 3.68
C ILE A 66 -12.60 12.17 5.19
N GLY A 67 -11.49 12.38 5.89
CA GLY A 67 -11.50 12.74 7.31
C GLY A 67 -12.26 14.04 7.58
N GLU A 68 -12.06 15.06 6.74
CA GLU A 68 -12.78 16.34 6.82
C GLU A 68 -14.28 16.17 6.58
N LEU A 69 -14.67 15.40 5.56
CA LEU A 69 -16.08 15.19 5.19
C LEU A 69 -16.85 14.36 6.21
N THR A 70 -16.20 13.38 6.84
CA THR A 70 -16.85 12.46 7.78
C THR A 70 -16.88 13.00 9.21
N GLY A 71 -16.13 14.07 9.52
CA GLY A 71 -15.95 14.58 10.89
C GLY A 71 -15.18 13.60 11.79
N VAL A 72 -14.86 12.42 11.28
CA VAL A 72 -13.96 11.46 11.89
C VAL A 72 -12.55 11.91 11.51
N ASN A 73 -12.00 12.85 12.30
CA ASN A 73 -10.55 13.09 12.37
C ASN A 73 -9.83 11.90 13.03
N GLY A 74 -10.25 10.69 12.67
CA GLY A 74 -9.78 9.45 13.22
C GLY A 74 -8.41 9.16 12.64
N THR A 75 -7.41 9.61 13.38
CA THR A 75 -6.27 8.77 13.74
C THR A 75 -6.73 7.32 13.96
N HIS A 76 -6.80 6.53 12.91
CA HIS A 76 -7.00 5.08 12.96
C HIS A 76 -5.89 4.48 12.13
N GLY A 77 -4.71 4.45 12.73
CA GLY A 77 -4.19 3.26 13.39
C GLY A 77 -2.93 2.91 12.59
N PRO A 78 -1.90 2.28 13.19
CA PRO A 78 -0.72 1.95 12.41
C PRO A 78 -1.21 1.17 11.19
N VAL A 79 -0.99 1.72 10.00
CA VAL A 79 -0.86 0.90 8.80
C VAL A 79 0.07 -0.20 9.27
N GLU A 80 -0.46 -1.42 9.44
CA GLU A 80 0.27 -2.53 10.04
C GLU A 80 1.63 -2.54 9.34
N PRO A 81 2.70 -2.10 10.03
CA PRO A 81 3.94 -1.81 9.34
C PRO A 81 4.33 -3.14 8.74
N LEU A 82 4.43 -3.18 7.41
CA LEU A 82 4.80 -4.36 6.64
C LEU A 82 5.87 -5.09 7.43
N GLN A 83 5.50 -6.22 8.03
CA GLN A 83 6.40 -6.90 8.95
C GLN A 83 7.52 -7.44 8.08
N GLU A 84 8.67 -6.75 8.13
CA GLU A 84 9.87 -7.16 7.42
C GLU A 84 10.26 -8.53 7.99
N ILE A 85 9.98 -9.59 7.23
CA ILE A 85 10.37 -10.94 7.60
C ILE A 85 11.89 -10.97 7.47
N GLN A 86 12.59 -10.76 8.58
CA GLN A 86 14.03 -10.96 8.64
C GLN A 86 14.31 -12.43 8.34
N LEU A 87 14.89 -12.69 7.16
CA LEU A 87 15.43 -13.98 6.78
C LEU A 87 16.53 -14.36 7.76
N HIS A 88 16.17 -15.09 8.82
CA HIS A 88 17.14 -15.70 9.71
C HIS A 88 18.02 -16.65 8.89
N THR A 89 19.31 -16.34 8.85
CA THR A 89 20.35 -17.18 8.25
C THR A 89 20.16 -18.63 8.72
N PRO A 90 20.16 -19.64 7.82
CA PRO A 90 19.96 -21.03 8.21
C PRO A 90 21.06 -21.46 9.20
N PRO A 91 20.72 -22.29 10.21
CA PRO A 91 21.67 -22.73 11.22
C PRO A 91 22.81 -23.50 10.54
N ARG A 92 24.05 -23.07 10.77
CA ARG A 92 25.23 -23.83 10.33
C ARG A 92 25.28 -25.14 11.13
N LEU A 93 25.32 -26.26 10.42
CA LEU A 93 25.58 -27.57 11.03
C LEU A 93 26.99 -27.58 11.63
N PRO A 94 27.20 -28.18 12.82
CA PRO A 94 28.53 -28.34 13.39
C PRO A 94 29.38 -29.24 12.50
N SER A 95 30.57 -28.76 12.16
CA SER A 95 31.60 -29.53 11.46
C SER A 95 32.16 -30.60 12.40
N SER A 96 31.96 -31.87 12.02
CA SER A 96 32.68 -33.02 12.58
C SER A 96 34.02 -33.23 11.88
#